data_AF-A0A9P9G9K1-F1
#
_entry.id   AF-A0A9P9G9K1-F1
#
_cell.length_a   1.000
_cell.length_b   1.000
_cell.length_c   1.000
_cell.angle_alpha   90.00
_cell.angle_beta   90.00
_cell.angle_gamma   90.00
#
_symmetry.space_group_name_H-M   'P 1'
#
loop_
_entity.id
_entity.type
_entity.pdbx_description
1 polymer ?
#
loop_
_entity_poly.entity_id
_entity_poly.type
_entity_poly.pdbx_seq_one_letter_code
_entity_poly.pdbx_strand_id
1 'polypeptide(L)'
;MFFITVILFLLLATTGTAHMVPELPGYRNMWSDSFDGHAGSLPDTSKWNIEQWYQNLNGDYQEYKASQQNLHLTGNGVLRIIPKRDGSAEKGWSSGRLESKYTFTPTPNTKTVVQGYIRLGSAPASRKQGIWPAFWLLGDSHRTGGPIWPACGEIDIMEHVNGETQSHAAVHCDKAPGGICGEKTGIANSVDLPDAGTNWHTYKVVIDRTPVNWAEESLNFYVDGKNFHQLKGARINDPEVWKTIAHNKMFFLLNVAVGGEWPQPPNEATADGAASGMEVGYVAHYELEGAGSGADSQFGYEDDGYYSPDAPADPEQPAQPPIQDPPVDPTYPDDLDYPNPGVPDQPAQPPVQDPYYPDDLNEYDNPGYPSSDYPEAHDHPTDGYNHDTVPQVPAPQPEDGSSPSSKGTYYDDEGDDYYDDCDVCAKIRKQDRYKDRYTGPGLPDWYYFNREPPV
;
A
#
# COMPACT_ATOMS: atom_id res chain seq x y z
N MET A 1 11.35 -57.92 45.22
CA MET A 1 10.59 -56.66 45.02
C MET A 1 11.55 -55.63 44.45
N PHE A 2 11.52 -55.42 43.13
CA PHE A 2 12.26 -54.35 42.47
C PHE A 2 11.31 -53.15 42.33
N PHE A 3 11.63 -52.03 42.97
CA PHE A 3 10.93 -50.77 42.76
C PHE A 3 11.51 -50.09 41.52
N ILE A 4 10.74 -50.06 40.45
CA ILE A 4 11.02 -49.25 39.25
C ILE A 4 10.53 -47.84 39.56
N THR A 5 11.46 -46.91 39.79
CA THR A 5 11.15 -45.49 39.92
C THR A 5 10.96 -44.92 38.52
N VAL A 6 9.71 -44.71 38.11
CA VAL A 6 9.36 -44.01 36.88
C VAL A 6 9.58 -42.52 37.11
N ILE A 7 10.66 -41.97 36.54
CA ILE A 7 10.88 -40.51 36.49
C ILE A 7 10.00 -39.98 35.36
N LEU A 8 8.84 -39.43 35.74
CA LEU A 8 7.96 -38.70 34.84
C LEU A 8 8.59 -37.32 34.58
N PHE A 9 9.24 -37.15 33.41
CA PHE A 9 9.62 -35.84 32.93
C PHE A 9 8.35 -35.06 32.57
N LEU A 10 7.93 -34.15 33.44
CA LEU A 10 6.97 -33.10 33.09
C LEU A 10 7.68 -32.17 32.08
N LEU A 11 7.37 -32.33 30.79
CA LEU A 11 7.61 -31.27 29.82
C LEU A 11 6.70 -30.10 30.20
N LEU A 12 7.24 -29.11 30.93
CA LEU A 12 6.63 -27.80 30.93
C LEU A 12 6.79 -27.25 29.52
N ALA A 13 5.74 -27.40 28.70
CA ALA A 13 5.59 -26.57 27.53
C ALA A 13 5.55 -25.13 28.04
N THR A 14 6.62 -24.37 27.79
CA THR A 14 6.59 -22.92 27.89
C THR A 14 5.60 -22.46 26.83
N THR A 15 4.32 -22.36 27.18
CA THR A 15 3.33 -21.65 26.37
C THR A 15 3.82 -20.22 26.31
N GLY A 16 4.47 -19.85 25.21
CA GLY A 16 4.77 -18.46 24.92
C GLY A 16 3.48 -17.67 25.07
N THR A 17 3.49 -16.64 25.91
CA THR A 17 2.31 -15.80 26.12
C THR A 17 1.98 -15.14 24.79
N ALA A 18 0.82 -15.48 24.21
CA ALA A 18 0.30 -14.81 23.03
C ALA A 18 0.24 -13.30 23.30
N HIS A 19 0.59 -12.49 22.30
CA HIS A 19 0.45 -11.05 22.41
C HIS A 19 -1.03 -10.70 22.33
N MET A 20 -1.65 -10.57 23.51
CA MET A 20 -3.06 -10.20 23.62
C MET A 20 -3.27 -8.78 23.11
N VAL A 21 -4.37 -8.59 22.38
CA VAL A 21 -4.88 -7.25 22.04
C VAL A 21 -5.32 -6.57 23.35
N PRO A 22 -4.75 -5.42 23.73
CA PRO A 22 -5.05 -4.80 25.01
C PRO A 22 -6.42 -4.13 25.00
N GLU A 23 -7.14 -4.23 26.12
CA GLU A 23 -8.27 -3.33 26.36
C GLU A 23 -7.76 -1.91 26.60
N LEU A 24 -8.37 -0.94 25.93
CA LEU A 24 -8.06 0.47 26.12
C LEU A 24 -9.16 1.11 26.99
N PRO A 25 -8.84 1.65 28.19
CA PRO A 25 -9.86 2.21 29.07
C PRO A 25 -10.71 3.29 28.38
N GLY A 26 -12.03 3.10 28.38
CA GLY A 26 -12.98 4.00 27.73
C GLY A 26 -13.05 3.85 26.21
N TYR A 27 -12.47 2.80 25.63
CA TYR A 27 -12.57 2.50 24.21
C TYR A 27 -13.10 1.09 23.98
N ARG A 28 -13.93 0.94 22.94
CA ARG A 28 -14.40 -0.36 22.45
C ARG A 28 -13.49 -0.84 21.32
N ASN A 29 -13.02 -2.08 21.39
CA ASN A 29 -12.35 -2.75 20.27
C ASN A 29 -13.37 -3.04 19.16
N MET A 30 -13.17 -2.43 17.99
CA MET A 30 -14.06 -2.58 16.84
C MET A 30 -13.62 -3.72 15.92
N TRP A 31 -12.32 -3.90 15.80
CA TRP A 31 -11.70 -4.97 15.01
C TRP A 31 -10.24 -5.13 15.44
N SER A 32 -9.75 -6.36 15.43
CA SER A 32 -8.34 -6.64 15.66
C SER A 32 -7.89 -7.98 15.09
N ASP A 33 -6.58 -8.13 14.96
CA ASP A 33 -5.93 -9.41 14.72
C ASP A 33 -4.74 -9.59 15.65
N SER A 34 -4.77 -10.65 16.46
CA SER A 34 -3.68 -11.12 17.33
C SER A 34 -2.74 -12.11 16.64
N PHE A 35 -3.00 -12.41 15.35
CA PHE A 35 -2.19 -13.33 14.56
C PHE A 35 -2.07 -14.73 15.19
N ASP A 36 -3.14 -15.17 15.83
CA ASP A 36 -3.28 -16.53 16.34
C ASP A 36 -3.44 -17.52 15.19
N GLY A 37 -2.72 -18.64 15.27
CA GLY A 37 -2.75 -19.68 14.26
C GLY A 37 -1.58 -20.64 14.40
N HIS A 38 -1.50 -21.62 13.51
CA HIS A 38 -0.45 -22.64 13.56
C HIS A 38 0.90 -22.08 13.14
N ALA A 39 1.99 -22.54 13.79
CA ALA A 39 3.33 -22.17 13.38
C ALA A 39 3.60 -22.54 11.92
N GLY A 40 4.12 -21.59 11.15
CA GLY A 40 4.40 -21.72 9.73
C GLY A 40 3.20 -21.45 8.82
N SER A 41 1.97 -21.30 9.34
CA SER A 41 0.82 -20.97 8.47
C SER A 41 0.90 -19.54 7.96
N LEU A 42 0.26 -19.27 6.82
CA LEU A 42 0.00 -17.89 6.39
C LEU A 42 -1.00 -17.20 7.34
N PRO A 43 -1.07 -15.86 7.34
CA PRO A 43 -2.15 -15.11 8.01
C PRO A 43 -3.55 -15.52 7.52
N ASP A 44 -4.55 -15.30 8.35
CA ASP A 44 -5.94 -15.60 8.05
C ASP A 44 -6.43 -14.81 6.82
N THR A 45 -6.62 -15.51 5.70
CA THR A 45 -7.05 -14.91 4.43
C THR A 45 -8.51 -14.47 4.43
N SER A 46 -9.29 -14.79 5.46
CA SER A 46 -10.61 -14.16 5.68
C SER A 46 -10.48 -12.71 6.17
N LYS A 47 -9.34 -12.36 6.78
CA LYS A 47 -9.02 -11.02 7.27
C LYS A 47 -8.09 -10.23 6.35
N TRP A 48 -7.19 -10.92 5.64
CA TRP A 48 -6.12 -10.29 4.87
C TRP A 48 -6.14 -10.69 3.39
N ASN A 49 -5.90 -9.71 2.52
CA ASN A 49 -5.39 -9.94 1.17
C ASN A 49 -3.86 -10.01 1.26
N ILE A 50 -3.28 -11.06 0.69
CA ILE A 50 -1.82 -11.23 0.63
C ILE A 50 -1.37 -10.89 -0.78
N GLU A 51 -0.53 -9.86 -0.91
CA GLU A 51 -0.08 -9.39 -2.21
C GLU A 51 0.90 -10.38 -2.86
N GLN A 52 0.72 -10.56 -4.17
CA GLN A 52 1.45 -11.52 -5.00
C GLN A 52 1.81 -10.89 -6.34
N TRP A 53 2.73 -9.94 -6.30
CA TRP A 53 3.15 -9.21 -7.49
C TRP A 53 4.50 -8.52 -7.28
N TYR A 54 5.11 -8.17 -8.39
CA TYR A 54 6.15 -7.16 -8.47
C TYR A 54 5.58 -5.89 -9.12
N GLN A 55 5.69 -4.76 -8.45
CA GLN A 55 5.40 -3.44 -9.00
C GLN A 55 6.49 -2.51 -8.53
N ASN A 56 7.07 -1.78 -9.48
CA ASN A 56 8.08 -0.78 -9.18
C ASN A 56 7.38 0.54 -8.83
N LEU A 57 6.88 0.66 -7.59
CA LEU A 57 6.14 1.84 -7.15
C LEU A 57 7.09 2.96 -6.73
N ASN A 58 8.17 2.59 -6.03
CA ASN A 58 9.11 3.53 -5.43
C ASN A 58 10.56 3.24 -5.81
N GLY A 59 10.86 2.44 -6.84
CA GLY A 59 12.22 1.90 -7.04
C GLY A 59 12.43 0.54 -6.35
N ASP A 60 11.34 -0.15 -6.04
CA ASP A 60 11.30 -1.41 -5.30
C ASP A 60 12.12 -2.54 -5.94
N TYR A 61 12.74 -3.36 -5.09
CA TYR A 61 13.52 -4.55 -5.47
C TYR A 61 12.80 -5.85 -5.10
N GLN A 62 11.85 -5.79 -4.17
CA GLN A 62 11.07 -6.96 -3.75
C GLN A 62 9.94 -7.27 -4.72
N GLU A 63 9.77 -8.55 -5.02
CA GLU A 63 8.47 -9.12 -5.39
C GLU A 63 7.72 -9.55 -4.12
N TYR A 64 6.50 -9.08 -3.90
CA TYR A 64 5.68 -9.56 -2.80
C TYR A 64 5.11 -10.94 -3.12
N LYS A 65 5.20 -11.88 -2.17
CA LYS A 65 4.79 -13.28 -2.35
C LYS A 65 3.95 -13.79 -1.19
N ALA A 66 2.92 -14.57 -1.49
CA ALA A 66 2.15 -15.35 -0.53
C ALA A 66 2.89 -16.66 -0.19
N SER A 67 4.08 -16.53 0.39
CA SER A 67 4.96 -17.64 0.75
C SER A 67 5.24 -17.65 2.24
N GLN A 68 5.29 -18.84 2.84
CA GLN A 68 5.68 -19.02 4.24
C GLN A 68 7.10 -18.50 4.54
N GLN A 69 7.96 -18.39 3.52
CA GLN A 69 9.29 -17.81 3.69
C GLN A 69 9.27 -16.30 3.89
N ASN A 70 8.23 -15.63 3.38
CA ASN A 70 8.06 -14.18 3.46
C ASN A 70 7.02 -13.76 4.51
N LEU A 71 6.03 -14.60 4.78
CA LEU A 71 4.90 -14.34 5.67
C LEU A 71 4.53 -15.61 6.43
N HIS A 72 4.68 -15.64 7.75
CA HIS A 72 4.15 -16.77 8.53
C HIS A 72 3.83 -16.41 9.97
N LEU A 73 2.89 -17.16 10.54
CA LEU A 73 2.59 -17.17 11.95
C LEU A 73 3.61 -18.00 12.71
N THR A 74 3.96 -17.59 13.91
CA THR A 74 4.93 -18.26 14.78
C THR A 74 4.33 -19.39 15.61
N GLY A 75 3.00 -19.47 15.72
CA GLY A 75 2.31 -20.38 16.63
C GLY A 75 2.02 -19.80 18.01
N ASN A 76 2.48 -18.57 18.30
CA ASN A 76 2.32 -17.92 19.61
C ASN A 76 1.82 -16.47 19.50
N GLY A 77 0.91 -16.20 18.55
CA GLY A 77 0.30 -14.88 18.38
C GLY A 77 1.29 -13.83 17.86
N VAL A 78 2.11 -14.20 16.87
CA VAL A 78 3.01 -13.27 16.16
C VAL A 78 3.01 -13.62 14.68
N LEU A 79 2.80 -12.61 13.85
CA LEU A 79 3.10 -12.61 12.42
C LEU A 79 4.55 -12.20 12.17
N ARG A 80 5.23 -12.88 11.26
CA ARG A 80 6.52 -12.47 10.70
C ARG A 80 6.39 -12.06 9.24
N ILE A 81 6.94 -10.89 8.90
CA ILE A 81 7.12 -10.42 7.54
C ILE A 81 8.63 -10.36 7.27
N ILE A 82 9.09 -11.08 6.26
CA ILE A 82 10.50 -11.42 6.07
C ILE A 82 10.95 -11.10 4.63
N PRO A 83 11.86 -10.13 4.45
CA PRO A 83 12.54 -9.94 3.17
C PRO A 83 13.56 -11.07 2.96
N LYS A 84 13.59 -11.62 1.75
CA LYS A 84 14.43 -12.77 1.37
C LYS A 84 15.18 -12.47 0.08
N ARG A 85 16.43 -12.90 0.00
CA ARG A 85 17.09 -13.04 -1.31
C ARG A 85 16.40 -14.18 -2.06
N ASP A 86 15.99 -13.90 -3.27
CA ASP A 86 15.18 -14.80 -4.08
C ASP A 86 15.59 -14.67 -5.55
N GLY A 87 16.33 -15.66 -6.04
CA GLY A 87 16.79 -15.68 -7.43
C GLY A 87 15.67 -15.89 -8.46
N SER A 88 14.44 -16.20 -8.03
CA SER A 88 13.27 -16.25 -8.90
C SER A 88 12.57 -14.91 -9.06
N ALA A 89 12.86 -13.93 -8.19
CA ALA A 89 12.31 -12.59 -8.29
C ALA A 89 13.14 -11.70 -9.24
N GLU A 90 12.46 -10.81 -9.96
CA GLU A 90 13.04 -9.95 -11.01
C GLU A 90 14.32 -9.22 -10.58
N LYS A 91 14.33 -8.67 -9.36
CA LYS A 91 15.48 -7.93 -8.80
C LYS A 91 16.18 -8.67 -7.65
N GLY A 92 15.98 -9.98 -7.56
CA GLY A 92 16.69 -10.85 -6.63
C GLY A 92 16.20 -10.81 -5.17
N TRP A 93 15.05 -10.17 -4.91
CA TRP A 93 14.44 -10.09 -3.59
C TRP A 93 12.96 -10.41 -3.61
N SER A 94 12.48 -11.07 -2.56
CA SER A 94 11.06 -11.21 -2.26
C SER A 94 10.74 -10.75 -0.85
N SER A 95 9.48 -10.41 -0.59
CA SER A 95 9.03 -10.04 0.75
C SER A 95 7.52 -10.26 0.91
N GLY A 96 6.95 -9.80 2.02
CA GLY A 96 5.53 -9.88 2.31
C GLY A 96 4.88 -8.50 2.41
N ARG A 97 3.64 -8.41 1.91
CA ARG A 97 2.71 -7.30 2.10
C ARG A 97 1.30 -7.85 2.34
N LEU A 98 0.63 -7.26 3.32
CA LEU A 98 -0.73 -7.61 3.71
C LEU A 98 -1.60 -6.36 3.67
N GLU A 99 -2.81 -6.51 3.13
CA GLU A 99 -3.85 -5.48 3.15
C GLU A 99 -5.10 -6.04 3.83
N SER A 100 -5.68 -5.32 4.80
CA SER A 100 -6.87 -5.84 5.48
C SER A 100 -8.07 -5.84 4.54
N LYS A 101 -8.86 -6.91 4.57
CA LYS A 101 -10.22 -6.94 4.01
C LYS A 101 -11.15 -6.06 4.83
N TYR A 102 -10.91 -6.00 6.14
CA TYR A 102 -11.57 -5.04 7.02
C TYR A 102 -11.28 -3.61 6.55
N THR A 103 -12.31 -2.79 6.58
CA THR A 103 -12.24 -1.35 6.34
C THR A 103 -12.97 -0.65 7.45
N PHE A 104 -12.56 0.58 7.75
CA PHE A 104 -13.29 1.42 8.70
C PHE A 104 -13.30 2.86 8.22
N THR A 105 -14.29 3.60 8.67
CA THR A 105 -14.39 5.05 8.52
C THR A 105 -14.27 5.63 9.93
N PRO A 106 -13.36 6.58 10.20
CA PRO A 106 -13.29 7.20 11.52
C PRO A 106 -14.62 7.87 11.86
N THR A 107 -15.22 7.52 12.99
CA THR A 107 -16.57 7.97 13.35
C THR A 107 -16.55 9.47 13.73
N PRO A 108 -17.53 10.28 13.29
CA PRO A 108 -17.63 11.69 13.69
C PRO A 108 -17.90 11.85 15.19
N ASN A 109 -17.53 13.00 15.76
CA ASN A 109 -17.76 13.36 17.16
C ASN A 109 -17.10 12.41 18.18
N THR A 110 -16.07 11.66 17.78
CA THR A 110 -15.36 10.70 18.64
C THR A 110 -13.88 10.61 18.29
N LYS A 111 -13.17 9.75 19.02
CA LYS A 111 -11.79 9.38 18.75
C LYS A 111 -11.73 7.96 18.23
N THR A 112 -11.11 7.81 17.07
CA THR A 112 -10.71 6.52 16.50
C THR A 112 -9.24 6.28 16.83
N VAL A 113 -8.92 5.10 17.32
CA VAL A 113 -7.55 4.67 17.60
C VAL A 113 -7.20 3.52 16.68
N VAL A 114 -6.10 3.66 15.96
CA VAL A 114 -5.46 2.56 15.23
C VAL A 114 -4.11 2.28 15.88
N GLN A 115 -3.88 1.03 16.27
CA GLN A 115 -2.72 0.64 17.06
C GLN A 115 -2.11 -0.67 16.56
N GLY A 116 -0.78 -0.76 16.59
CA GLY A 116 -0.03 -1.98 16.34
C GLY A 116 1.05 -2.20 17.38
N TYR A 117 1.32 -3.47 17.72
CA TYR A 117 2.43 -3.86 18.59
C TYR A 117 3.48 -4.60 17.77
N ILE A 118 4.62 -3.95 17.56
CA ILE A 118 5.57 -4.32 16.50
C ILE A 118 7.00 -4.35 17.06
N ARG A 119 7.78 -5.33 16.61
CA ARG A 119 9.23 -5.41 16.81
C ARG A 119 9.92 -5.57 15.45
N LEU A 120 10.99 -4.82 15.22
CA LEU A 120 11.76 -4.89 13.99
C LEU A 120 12.92 -5.89 14.10
N GLY A 121 13.50 -6.23 12.96
CA GLY A 121 14.65 -7.13 12.87
C GLY A 121 15.91 -6.59 13.57
N SER A 122 16.61 -7.48 14.26
CA SER A 122 17.77 -7.19 15.12
C SER A 122 19.11 -7.05 14.40
N ALA A 123 19.17 -7.22 13.07
CA ALA A 123 20.40 -6.99 12.32
C ALA A 123 20.85 -5.53 12.51
N PRO A 124 22.17 -5.26 12.59
CA PRO A 124 22.67 -3.89 12.73
C PRO A 124 22.35 -3.06 11.49
N ALA A 125 22.30 -1.73 11.61
CA ALA A 125 22.03 -0.80 10.50
C ALA A 125 22.94 -1.06 9.29
N SER A 126 24.22 -1.38 9.52
CA SER A 126 25.19 -1.73 8.47
C SER A 126 24.82 -2.95 7.62
N ARG A 127 23.82 -3.73 8.05
CA ARG A 127 23.30 -4.93 7.38
C ARG A 127 21.86 -4.74 6.90
N LYS A 128 21.26 -3.55 7.04
CA LYS A 128 19.85 -3.30 6.70
C LYS A 128 19.66 -2.24 5.60
N GLN A 129 20.73 -1.86 4.89
CA GLN A 129 20.62 -1.02 3.69
C GLN A 129 19.54 -1.55 2.73
N GLY A 130 18.60 -0.70 2.32
CA GLY A 130 17.46 -1.04 1.49
C GLY A 130 16.24 -1.59 2.25
N ILE A 131 16.32 -1.95 3.53
CA ILE A 131 15.20 -2.55 4.25
C ILE A 131 14.23 -1.48 4.75
N TRP A 132 12.93 -1.64 4.46
CA TRP A 132 11.88 -0.65 4.76
C TRP A 132 10.60 -1.31 5.30
N PRO A 133 10.52 -1.62 6.61
CA PRO A 133 9.27 -2.02 7.26
C PRO A 133 8.29 -0.85 7.42
N ALA A 134 7.00 -1.14 7.24
CA ALA A 134 5.93 -0.14 7.39
C ALA A 134 4.65 -0.73 8.02
N PHE A 135 3.99 0.10 8.83
CA PHE A 135 2.61 -0.07 9.32
C PHE A 135 1.83 1.22 9.07
N TRP A 136 0.78 1.12 8.27
CA TRP A 136 0.15 2.28 7.65
C TRP A 136 -1.29 2.00 7.24
N LEU A 137 -1.98 3.05 6.81
CA LEU A 137 -3.34 3.05 6.33
C LEU A 137 -3.41 3.69 4.94
N LEU A 138 -4.29 3.18 4.10
CA LEU A 138 -4.58 3.75 2.79
C LEU A 138 -6.09 3.89 2.59
N GLY A 139 -6.50 4.93 1.88
CA GLY A 139 -7.89 5.12 1.47
C GLY A 139 -8.41 3.95 0.64
N ASP A 140 -9.56 3.40 1.00
CA ASP A 140 -10.20 2.26 0.33
C ASP A 140 -10.57 2.56 -1.14
N SER A 141 -10.68 3.85 -1.49
CA SER A 141 -10.86 4.30 -2.88
C SER A 141 -9.76 3.80 -3.81
N HIS A 142 -8.54 3.63 -3.30
CA HIS A 142 -7.38 3.18 -4.07
C HIS A 142 -7.60 1.80 -4.72
N ARG A 143 -8.35 0.90 -4.05
CA ARG A 143 -8.63 -0.45 -4.56
C ARG A 143 -10.05 -0.64 -5.10
N THR A 144 -10.93 0.36 -4.93
CA THR A 144 -12.34 0.29 -5.35
C THR A 144 -12.65 1.16 -6.58
N GLY A 145 -11.62 1.76 -7.21
CA GLY A 145 -11.76 2.52 -8.46
C GLY A 145 -12.12 4.00 -8.27
N GLY A 146 -11.89 4.55 -7.07
CA GLY A 146 -12.02 5.98 -6.80
C GLY A 146 -10.69 6.72 -6.93
N PRO A 147 -10.50 7.85 -6.21
CA PRO A 147 -9.21 8.53 -6.15
C PRO A 147 -8.08 7.55 -5.79
N ILE A 148 -6.96 7.67 -6.49
CA ILE A 148 -5.73 6.89 -6.27
C ILE A 148 -4.71 7.71 -5.49
N TRP A 149 -3.59 7.12 -5.11
CA TRP A 149 -2.54 7.81 -4.35
C TRP A 149 -2.03 9.06 -5.10
N PRO A 150 -1.75 10.17 -4.38
CA PRO A 150 -1.96 10.39 -2.94
C PRO A 150 -3.38 10.92 -2.61
N ALA A 151 -4.21 11.17 -3.63
CA ALA A 151 -5.56 11.71 -3.48
C ALA A 151 -6.50 10.77 -2.69
N CYS A 152 -6.21 9.48 -2.60
CA CYS A 152 -6.94 8.55 -1.74
C CYS A 152 -6.73 8.80 -0.24
N GLY A 153 -5.66 9.51 0.14
CA GLY A 153 -5.21 9.64 1.52
C GLY A 153 -4.37 8.44 1.97
N GLU A 154 -3.29 8.72 2.67
CA GLU A 154 -2.37 7.75 3.28
C GLU A 154 -1.96 8.24 4.67
N ILE A 155 -1.89 7.32 5.64
CA ILE A 155 -1.41 7.61 6.99
C ILE A 155 -0.37 6.55 7.37
N ASP A 156 0.89 6.97 7.43
CA ASP A 156 1.99 6.12 7.85
C ASP A 156 2.17 6.24 9.36
N ILE A 157 1.79 5.18 10.07
CA ILE A 157 1.80 5.16 11.54
C ILE A 157 3.21 4.85 12.04
N MET A 158 3.93 4.00 11.30
CA MET A 158 5.32 3.66 11.54
C MET A 158 6.00 3.30 10.22
N GLU A 159 7.12 3.96 9.96
CA GLU A 159 8.11 3.55 8.97
C GLU A 159 9.52 3.62 9.57
N HIS A 160 10.36 2.68 9.15
CA HIS A 160 11.81 2.76 9.36
C HIS A 160 12.51 2.44 8.05
N VAL A 161 13.69 3.04 7.82
CA VAL A 161 14.54 2.68 6.69
C VAL A 161 15.95 2.34 7.14
N ASN A 162 16.63 1.45 6.43
CA ASN A 162 18.06 1.19 6.57
C ASN A 162 18.54 0.73 7.96
N GLY A 163 17.60 0.37 8.85
CA GLY A 163 17.93 0.04 10.23
C GLY A 163 18.32 1.23 11.11
N GLU A 164 17.94 2.44 10.72
CA GLU A 164 18.18 3.62 11.51
C GLU A 164 17.42 3.59 12.85
N THR A 165 17.82 4.49 13.74
CA THR A 165 17.24 4.60 15.08
C THR A 165 16.00 5.48 15.12
N GLN A 166 15.51 5.98 13.98
CA GLN A 166 14.32 6.82 13.93
C GLN A 166 13.11 6.03 13.46
N SER A 167 11.98 6.23 14.14
CA SER A 167 10.65 5.86 13.63
C SER A 167 10.03 7.10 13.02
N HIS A 168 9.47 6.96 11.81
CA HIS A 168 8.79 8.02 11.09
C HIS A 168 7.28 7.81 11.10
N ALA A 169 6.55 8.92 11.05
CA ALA A 169 5.16 8.96 10.68
C ALA A 169 4.96 10.05 9.62
N ALA A 170 4.10 9.78 8.65
CA ALA A 170 3.81 10.66 7.54
C ALA A 170 2.31 10.64 7.20
N VAL A 171 1.90 11.66 6.46
CA VAL A 171 0.56 11.76 5.90
C VAL A 171 0.71 12.24 4.46
N HIS A 172 0.17 11.47 3.53
CA HIS A 172 0.16 11.80 2.10
C HIS A 172 -1.26 12.10 1.62
N CYS A 173 -1.41 13.17 0.84
CA CYS A 173 -2.71 13.70 0.42
C CYS A 173 -2.64 14.60 -0.82
N ASP A 174 -3.82 14.99 -1.34
CA ASP A 174 -3.99 15.91 -2.47
C ASP A 174 -3.44 15.38 -3.80
N LYS A 175 -2.18 15.68 -4.13
CA LYS A 175 -1.58 15.34 -5.43
C LYS A 175 -0.05 15.24 -5.34
N ALA A 176 0.52 14.45 -6.24
CA ALA A 176 1.97 14.33 -6.40
C ALA A 176 2.42 14.73 -7.81
N PRO A 177 3.61 15.34 -7.95
CA PRO A 177 4.46 15.88 -6.88
C PRO A 177 3.88 17.19 -6.30
N GLY A 178 4.33 17.56 -5.09
CA GLY A 178 3.92 18.78 -4.39
C GLY A 178 2.56 18.66 -3.70
N GLY A 179 1.62 19.53 -4.05
CA GLY A 179 0.31 19.57 -3.38
C GLY A 179 0.37 20.05 -1.94
N ILE A 180 -0.79 20.03 -1.26
CA ILE A 180 -0.93 20.50 0.12
C ILE A 180 -0.04 19.70 1.10
N CYS A 181 0.12 18.39 0.86
CA CYS A 181 0.93 17.52 1.70
C CYS A 181 2.44 17.55 1.38
N GLY A 182 2.89 18.21 0.30
CA GLY A 182 4.33 18.30 -0.01
C GLY A 182 4.93 16.98 -0.53
N GLU A 183 4.21 16.34 -1.44
CA GLU A 183 4.57 15.05 -2.02
C GLU A 183 5.87 15.09 -2.84
N LYS A 184 6.69 14.04 -2.81
CA LYS A 184 6.43 12.72 -2.20
C LYS A 184 6.86 12.60 -0.72
N THR A 185 7.27 13.69 -0.07
CA THR A 185 7.72 13.61 1.34
C THR A 185 6.55 13.49 2.31
N GLY A 186 5.39 14.08 1.97
CA GLY A 186 4.25 14.13 2.87
C GLY A 186 4.49 15.07 4.06
N ILE A 187 3.48 15.19 4.93
CA ILE A 187 3.61 15.93 6.19
C ILE A 187 4.14 14.98 7.26
N ALA A 188 5.46 14.89 7.34
CA ALA A 188 6.15 13.91 8.17
C ALA A 188 6.80 14.48 9.44
N ASN A 189 7.00 13.61 10.43
CA ASN A 189 7.90 13.83 11.56
C ASN A 189 8.50 12.51 12.06
N SER A 190 9.57 12.58 12.84
CA SER A 190 10.26 11.40 13.36
C SER A 190 10.58 11.47 14.86
N VAL A 191 10.89 10.32 15.44
CA VAL A 191 11.31 10.19 16.85
C VAL A 191 12.40 9.13 16.99
N ASP A 192 13.37 9.39 17.88
CA ASP A 192 14.41 8.42 18.20
C ASP A 192 13.84 7.22 18.98
N LEU A 193 14.11 6.03 18.47
CA LEU A 193 13.71 4.71 18.97
C LEU A 193 14.83 3.68 18.69
N PRO A 194 16.00 3.80 19.36
CA PRO A 194 17.18 3.01 19.03
C PRO A 194 17.05 1.50 19.30
N ASP A 195 16.05 1.08 20.09
CA ASP A 195 15.82 -0.29 20.50
C ASP A 195 14.72 -1.01 19.71
N ALA A 196 14.20 -0.41 18.63
CA ALA A 196 13.14 -0.97 17.78
C ALA A 196 13.45 -2.37 17.22
N GLY A 197 14.74 -2.69 17.02
CA GLY A 197 15.21 -4.00 16.56
C GLY A 197 15.34 -5.06 17.66
N THR A 198 15.21 -4.67 18.93
CA THR A 198 15.41 -5.56 20.10
C THR A 198 14.18 -5.64 21.00
N ASN A 199 13.36 -4.60 21.02
CA ASN A 199 12.18 -4.47 21.85
C ASN A 199 10.91 -4.35 21.00
N TRP A 200 9.79 -4.67 21.63
CA TRP A 200 8.48 -4.43 21.06
C TRP A 200 8.00 -3.05 21.44
N HIS A 201 7.39 -2.36 20.50
CA HIS A 201 6.85 -1.01 20.68
C HIS A 201 5.39 -0.95 20.25
N THR A 202 4.63 -0.08 20.91
CA THR A 202 3.25 0.21 20.53
C THR A 202 3.22 1.46 19.67
N TYR A 203 2.91 1.30 18.38
CA TYR A 203 2.71 2.40 17.44
C TYR A 203 1.22 2.67 17.31
N LYS A 204 0.83 3.95 17.35
CA LYS A 204 -0.58 4.33 17.37
C LYS A 204 -0.82 5.65 16.66
N VAL A 205 -1.89 5.74 15.89
CA VAL A 205 -2.51 7.02 15.50
C VAL A 205 -3.87 7.17 16.17
N VAL A 206 -4.14 8.37 16.67
CA VAL A 206 -5.46 8.78 17.18
C VAL A 206 -6.03 9.82 16.22
N ILE A 207 -7.12 9.45 15.55
CA ILE A 207 -7.91 10.33 14.70
C ILE A 207 -8.98 10.95 15.60
N ASP A 208 -8.76 12.20 15.99
CA ASP A 208 -9.63 12.96 16.88
C ASP A 208 -10.61 13.80 16.07
N ARG A 209 -11.83 13.27 15.92
CA ARG A 209 -12.98 13.92 15.30
C ARG A 209 -13.98 14.47 16.32
N THR A 210 -13.55 14.67 17.57
CA THR A 210 -14.43 15.23 18.60
C THR A 210 -14.84 16.69 18.34
N PRO A 211 -14.03 17.56 17.70
CA PRO A 211 -14.49 18.90 17.36
C PRO A 211 -15.54 18.90 16.25
N VAL A 212 -16.52 19.81 16.36
CA VAL A 212 -17.54 20.03 15.32
C VAL A 212 -16.92 20.66 14.06
N ASN A 213 -15.89 21.48 14.24
CA ASN A 213 -15.17 22.11 13.14
C ASN A 213 -14.03 21.19 12.68
N TRP A 214 -14.08 20.74 11.43
CA TRP A 214 -13.05 19.88 10.82
C TRP A 214 -11.64 20.47 10.93
N ALA A 215 -11.52 21.81 10.92
CA ALA A 215 -10.23 22.48 11.05
C ALA A 215 -9.56 22.26 12.42
N GLU A 216 -10.35 21.93 13.45
CA GLU A 216 -9.88 21.64 14.81
C GLU A 216 -9.64 20.14 15.05
N GLU A 217 -10.15 19.27 14.18
CA GLU A 217 -9.84 17.83 14.21
C GLU A 217 -8.34 17.58 14.02
N SER A 218 -7.87 16.40 14.43
CA SER A 218 -6.44 16.07 14.36
C SER A 218 -6.10 14.60 14.19
N LEU A 219 -4.97 14.34 13.55
CA LEU A 219 -4.26 13.07 13.56
C LEU A 219 -3.08 13.19 14.55
N ASN A 220 -3.01 12.28 15.51
CA ASN A 220 -1.99 12.31 16.57
C ASN A 220 -1.25 10.99 16.62
N PHE A 221 0.06 11.00 16.39
CA PHE A 221 0.88 9.79 16.30
C PHE A 221 1.68 9.59 17.57
N TYR A 222 1.74 8.34 18.01
CA TYR A 222 2.36 7.94 19.26
C TYR A 222 3.25 6.71 19.06
N VAL A 223 4.36 6.70 19.78
CA VAL A 223 5.12 5.48 20.08
C VAL A 223 5.22 5.34 21.59
N ASP A 224 4.86 4.16 22.11
CA ASP A 224 4.86 3.84 23.55
C ASP A 224 4.16 4.89 24.42
N GLY A 225 3.03 5.40 23.91
CA GLY A 225 2.21 6.41 24.58
C GLY A 225 2.74 7.84 24.52
N LYS A 226 3.89 8.10 23.90
CA LYS A 226 4.43 9.46 23.70
C LYS A 226 4.02 9.99 22.33
N ASN A 227 3.33 11.13 22.30
CA ASN A 227 3.02 11.80 21.05
C ASN A 227 4.30 12.37 20.44
N PHE A 228 4.55 12.11 19.16
CA PHE A 228 5.70 12.67 18.45
C PHE A 228 5.31 13.39 17.15
N HIS A 229 4.08 13.21 16.66
CA HIS A 229 3.59 13.95 15.50
C HIS A 229 2.12 14.33 15.69
N GLN A 230 1.74 15.50 15.15
CA GLN A 230 0.37 15.97 15.13
C GLN A 230 0.11 16.75 13.83
N LEU A 231 -0.97 16.38 13.15
CA LEU A 231 -1.51 17.11 12.02
C LEU A 231 -2.94 17.56 12.35
N LYS A 232 -3.24 18.85 12.18
CA LYS A 232 -4.59 19.41 12.36
C LYS A 232 -5.23 19.73 11.02
N GLY A 233 -6.56 19.68 10.94
CA GLY A 233 -7.30 20.09 9.74
C GLY A 233 -6.93 21.50 9.27
N ALA A 234 -6.78 22.45 10.20
CA ALA A 234 -6.37 23.83 9.89
C ALA A 234 -5.02 23.94 9.17
N ARG A 235 -4.12 22.94 9.29
CA ARG A 235 -2.86 22.91 8.54
C ARG A 235 -3.08 22.52 7.08
N ILE A 236 -4.02 21.62 6.82
CA ILE A 236 -4.42 21.25 5.46
C ILE A 236 -5.16 22.41 4.79
N ASN A 237 -6.02 23.11 5.55
CA ASN A 237 -6.75 24.29 5.09
C ASN A 237 -7.60 24.04 3.81
N ASP A 238 -7.99 22.79 3.59
CA ASP A 238 -8.93 22.34 2.57
C ASP A 238 -9.77 21.18 3.14
N PRO A 239 -11.10 21.33 3.27
CA PRO A 239 -11.96 20.31 3.87
C PRO A 239 -12.04 19.03 3.04
N GLU A 240 -11.98 19.11 1.71
CA GLU A 240 -12.08 17.93 0.84
C GLU A 240 -10.79 17.11 0.89
N VAL A 241 -9.63 17.77 1.02
CA VAL A 241 -8.37 17.08 1.26
C VAL A 241 -8.29 16.51 2.68
N TRP A 242 -8.78 17.23 3.69
CA TRP A 242 -8.85 16.69 5.06
C TRP A 242 -9.73 15.45 5.15
N LYS A 243 -10.84 15.44 4.41
CA LYS A 243 -11.78 14.30 4.32
C LYS A 243 -11.07 13.01 3.90
N THR A 244 -10.09 13.05 3.00
CA THR A 244 -9.41 11.84 2.52
C THR A 244 -8.56 11.14 3.59
N ILE A 245 -8.05 11.91 4.56
CA ILE A 245 -7.19 11.40 5.64
C ILE A 245 -7.89 11.27 6.99
N ALA A 246 -9.09 11.83 7.17
CA ALA A 246 -9.79 11.78 8.47
C ALA A 246 -11.21 11.23 8.38
N HIS A 247 -11.90 11.30 7.24
CA HIS A 247 -13.34 11.02 7.15
C HIS A 247 -13.67 9.89 6.18
N ASN A 248 -12.77 9.56 5.26
CA ASN A 248 -12.98 8.50 4.29
C ASN A 248 -12.67 7.11 4.87
N LYS A 249 -13.18 6.10 4.17
CA LYS A 249 -12.93 4.70 4.50
C LYS A 249 -11.47 4.35 4.22
N MET A 250 -10.84 3.64 5.14
CA MET A 250 -9.45 3.20 5.08
C MET A 250 -9.31 1.70 5.41
N PHE A 251 -8.17 1.14 5.05
CA PHE A 251 -7.75 -0.22 5.41
C PHE A 251 -6.31 -0.25 5.91
N PHE A 252 -5.95 -1.33 6.60
CA PHE A 252 -4.64 -1.54 7.21
C PHE A 252 -3.65 -2.15 6.22
N LEU A 253 -2.40 -1.71 6.29
CA LEU A 253 -1.29 -2.28 5.54
C LEU A 253 -0.10 -2.60 6.46
N LEU A 254 0.51 -3.74 6.18
CA LEU A 254 1.76 -4.20 6.82
C LEU A 254 2.68 -4.75 5.75
N ASN A 255 3.92 -4.28 5.69
CA ASN A 255 4.91 -4.82 4.76
C ASN A 255 6.34 -4.61 5.24
N VAL A 256 7.27 -5.29 4.55
CA VAL A 256 8.69 -4.95 4.55
C VAL A 256 9.12 -4.81 3.10
N ALA A 257 9.27 -3.59 2.60
CA ALA A 257 9.83 -3.32 1.29
C ALA A 257 11.36 -3.49 1.29
N VAL A 258 11.93 -3.65 0.10
CA VAL A 258 13.38 -3.74 -0.15
C VAL A 258 13.76 -2.80 -1.29
N GLY A 259 14.66 -1.86 -1.03
CA GLY A 259 15.01 -0.81 -1.96
C GLY A 259 13.94 0.27 -2.06
N GLY A 260 14.16 1.20 -2.98
CA GLY A 260 13.30 2.36 -3.19
C GLY A 260 14.07 3.68 -3.20
N GLU A 261 13.41 4.75 -3.61
CA GLU A 261 13.94 6.12 -3.68
C GLU A 261 14.44 6.59 -2.31
N TRP A 262 13.74 6.25 -1.23
CA TRP A 262 14.13 6.64 0.12
C TRP A 262 15.21 5.75 0.73
N PRO A 263 15.01 4.42 0.91
CA PRO A 263 16.03 3.59 1.53
C PRO A 263 17.26 3.40 0.64
N GLN A 264 17.18 3.67 -0.68
CA GLN A 264 18.17 3.33 -1.70
C GLN A 264 18.32 1.81 -1.92
N PRO A 265 18.90 1.34 -3.05
CA PRO A 265 19.04 -0.08 -3.32
C PRO A 265 19.72 -0.88 -2.19
N PRO A 266 19.31 -2.15 -1.97
CA PRO A 266 20.08 -3.05 -1.11
C PRO A 266 21.47 -3.30 -1.71
N ASN A 267 22.46 -3.57 -0.86
CA ASN A 267 23.82 -3.89 -1.28
C ASN A 267 24.22 -5.34 -0.91
N GLU A 268 25.47 -5.73 -1.17
CA GLU A 268 25.99 -7.07 -0.84
C GLU A 268 25.97 -7.36 0.67
N ALA A 269 26.08 -6.32 1.50
CA ALA A 269 26.02 -6.46 2.95
C ALA A 269 24.59 -6.54 3.50
N THR A 270 23.56 -6.18 2.72
CA THR A 270 22.16 -6.29 3.13
C THR A 270 21.83 -7.73 3.50
N ALA A 271 21.48 -7.96 4.76
CA ALA A 271 21.04 -9.23 5.29
C ALA A 271 19.58 -9.46 4.93
N ASP A 272 19.24 -10.70 4.62
CA ASP A 272 17.87 -11.16 4.48
C ASP A 272 17.44 -11.96 5.72
N GLY A 273 16.18 -12.41 5.76
CA GLY A 273 15.65 -13.20 6.86
C GLY A 273 15.10 -12.36 8.01
N ALA A 274 14.68 -13.04 9.08
CA ALA A 274 13.92 -12.43 10.18
C ALA A 274 14.67 -11.30 10.90
N ALA A 275 16.01 -11.34 10.91
CA ALA A 275 16.82 -10.26 11.48
C ALA A 275 16.74 -8.94 10.70
N SER A 276 16.21 -8.96 9.47
CA SER A 276 15.87 -7.77 8.67
C SER A 276 14.36 -7.63 8.45
N GLY A 277 13.55 -8.43 9.15
CA GLY A 277 12.10 -8.45 8.99
C GLY A 277 11.35 -7.56 9.98
N MET A 278 10.06 -7.83 10.09
CA MET A 278 9.14 -7.23 11.04
C MET A 278 8.32 -8.33 11.71
N GLU A 279 8.16 -8.22 13.02
CA GLU A 279 7.27 -9.06 13.83
C GLU A 279 6.09 -8.21 14.32
N VAL A 280 4.88 -8.73 14.18
CA VAL A 280 3.64 -8.04 14.57
C VAL A 280 2.89 -8.92 15.55
N GLY A 281 2.68 -8.43 16.76
CA GLY A 281 1.95 -9.13 17.82
C GLY A 281 0.45 -8.90 17.70
N TYR A 282 0.03 -7.68 17.39
CA TYR A 282 -1.34 -7.40 16.97
C TYR A 282 -1.45 -6.11 16.17
N VAL A 283 -2.58 -5.96 15.47
CA VAL A 283 -3.14 -4.68 15.02
C VAL A 283 -4.59 -4.55 15.49
N ALA A 284 -5.04 -3.34 15.79
CA ALA A 284 -6.38 -3.11 16.30
C ALA A 284 -6.93 -1.71 15.96
N HIS A 285 -8.24 -1.65 15.78
CA HIS A 285 -9.06 -0.45 15.66
C HIS A 285 -9.96 -0.34 16.91
N TYR A 286 -9.95 0.81 17.57
CA TYR A 286 -10.84 1.12 18.69
C TYR A 286 -11.58 2.44 18.48
N GLU A 287 -12.73 2.57 19.14
CA GLU A 287 -13.52 3.81 19.21
C GLU A 287 -13.78 4.19 20.67
N LEU A 288 -13.70 5.49 20.99
CA LEU A 288 -14.03 6.00 22.32
C LEU A 288 -15.50 5.71 22.65
N GLU A 289 -15.75 5.08 23.79
CA GLU A 289 -17.09 4.75 24.31
C GLU A 289 -17.86 6.05 24.64
N GLY A 290 -19.16 6.07 24.30
CA GLY A 290 -20.05 7.21 24.57
C GLY A 290 -20.31 8.14 23.39
N ALA A 291 -19.75 7.87 22.21
CA ALA A 291 -20.01 8.63 20.99
C ALA A 291 -21.36 8.36 20.31
N GLY A 292 -22.12 7.37 20.79
CA GLY A 292 -23.28 6.79 20.10
C GLY A 292 -24.65 7.02 20.75
N SER A 293 -24.83 8.05 21.59
CA SER A 293 -26.16 8.37 22.13
C SER A 293 -26.40 9.88 22.14
N GLY A 294 -26.73 10.48 21.00
CA GLY A 294 -27.23 11.87 21.01
C GLY A 294 -27.18 12.70 19.73
N ALA A 295 -26.83 12.18 18.56
CA ALA A 295 -26.84 12.96 17.32
C ALA A 295 -27.30 12.11 16.14
N ASP A 296 -28.58 11.73 16.15
CA ASP A 296 -29.33 11.46 14.94
C ASP A 296 -30.27 12.65 14.71
N SER A 297 -30.39 13.10 13.45
CA SER A 297 -31.21 14.19 12.91
C SER A 297 -30.75 15.66 13.10
N GLN A 298 -29.75 16.09 12.33
CA GLN A 298 -29.81 17.32 11.52
C GLN A 298 -28.52 17.42 10.70
N PHE A 299 -28.61 17.89 9.46
CA PHE A 299 -27.59 17.85 8.39
C PHE A 299 -27.59 16.53 7.61
N GLY A 300 -28.57 16.42 6.71
CA GLY A 300 -28.48 15.51 5.57
C GLY A 300 -27.32 15.94 4.69
N TYR A 301 -26.31 15.08 4.62
CA TYR A 301 -25.50 14.98 3.41
C TYR A 301 -26.31 14.09 2.48
N GLU A 302 -26.79 14.68 1.39
CA GLU A 302 -27.41 13.92 0.30
C GLU A 302 -26.37 12.96 -0.25
N ASP A 303 -26.63 11.67 -0.05
CA ASP A 303 -26.01 10.55 -0.75
C ASP A 303 -26.50 10.61 -2.20
N ASP A 304 -25.68 11.17 -3.10
CA ASP A 304 -25.92 11.17 -4.54
C ASP A 304 -25.68 9.76 -5.11
N GLY A 305 -26.65 8.89 -4.81
CA GLY A 305 -26.72 7.52 -5.25
C GLY A 305 -26.72 7.40 -6.78
N TYR A 306 -25.77 6.62 -7.28
CA TYR A 306 -25.77 6.08 -8.63
C TYR A 306 -27.05 5.26 -8.87
N TYR A 307 -27.82 5.67 -9.89
CA TYR A 307 -28.99 4.97 -10.41
C TYR A 307 -28.65 3.53 -10.86
N SER A 308 -29.32 2.54 -10.26
CA SER A 308 -29.43 1.18 -10.81
C SER A 308 -30.88 0.96 -11.24
N PRO A 309 -31.18 0.81 -12.55
CA PRO A 309 -32.52 0.47 -12.99
C PRO A 309 -32.67 -1.04 -12.92
N ASP A 310 -33.41 -1.55 -11.93
CA ASP A 310 -34.21 -2.80 -12.01
C ASP A 310 -34.66 -3.27 -10.60
N ALA A 311 -35.59 -2.52 -9.97
CA ALA A 311 -36.35 -3.03 -8.82
C ALA A 311 -37.85 -2.75 -9.01
N PRO A 312 -38.74 -3.74 -8.77
CA PRO A 312 -40.18 -3.60 -9.03
C PRO A 312 -40.87 -2.73 -7.97
N ALA A 313 -41.88 -1.99 -8.41
CA ALA A 313 -42.68 -1.07 -7.60
C ALA A 313 -43.62 -1.81 -6.62
N ASP A 314 -43.66 -1.34 -5.37
CA ASP A 314 -44.68 -1.67 -4.37
C ASP A 314 -45.49 -0.39 -4.03
N PRO A 315 -46.80 -0.47 -3.71
CA PRO A 315 -47.74 0.62 -3.92
C PRO A 315 -47.96 1.54 -2.71
N GLU A 316 -48.28 2.80 -3.04
CA GLU A 316 -49.06 3.80 -2.28
C GLU A 316 -48.63 4.15 -0.85
N GLN A 317 -47.90 5.27 -0.72
CA GLN A 317 -48.02 6.18 0.43
C GLN A 317 -48.70 7.51 0.02
N PRO A 318 -49.54 8.10 0.90
CA PRO A 318 -50.36 9.27 0.56
C PRO A 318 -49.55 10.58 0.50
N ALA A 319 -49.96 11.46 -0.41
CA ALA A 319 -49.31 12.73 -0.72
C ALA A 319 -49.20 13.69 0.48
N GLN A 320 -48.02 14.28 0.67
CA GLN A 320 -47.77 15.42 1.56
C GLN A 320 -48.35 16.72 0.95
N PRO A 321 -48.90 17.65 1.75
CA PRO A 321 -49.43 18.92 1.25
C PRO A 321 -48.31 19.88 0.80
N PRO A 322 -48.57 20.81 -0.14
CA PRO A 322 -47.55 21.70 -0.68
C PRO A 322 -47.05 22.70 0.37
N ILE A 323 -45.73 22.87 0.43
CA ILE A 323 -45.04 23.88 1.23
C ILE A 323 -45.35 25.26 0.63
N GLN A 324 -45.77 26.21 1.47
CA GLN A 324 -45.96 27.60 1.10
C GLN A 324 -44.63 28.35 1.24
N ASP A 325 -44.20 29.04 0.19
CA ASP A 325 -43.06 29.94 0.24
C ASP A 325 -43.31 31.11 1.22
N PRO A 326 -42.31 31.52 2.03
CA PRO A 326 -42.45 32.68 2.90
C PRO A 326 -42.52 34.00 2.09
N PRO A 327 -43.15 35.05 2.64
CA PRO A 327 -43.40 36.29 1.92
C PRO A 327 -42.11 37.08 1.65
N VAL A 328 -42.01 37.63 0.44
CA VAL A 328 -40.95 38.53 -0.02
C VAL A 328 -41.09 39.90 0.66
N ASP A 329 -40.02 40.37 1.30
CA ASP A 329 -39.89 41.70 1.91
C ASP A 329 -39.71 42.78 0.82
N PRO A 330 -40.58 43.81 0.71
CA PRO A 330 -40.57 44.77 -0.38
C PRO A 330 -39.68 46.01 -0.12
N THR A 331 -38.62 45.92 0.70
CA THR A 331 -37.78 47.07 1.02
C THR A 331 -36.37 47.02 0.43
N TYR A 332 -36.27 47.02 -0.90
CA TYR A 332 -35.10 47.54 -1.60
C TYR A 332 -35.53 48.27 -2.89
N PRO A 333 -35.20 49.56 -3.07
CA PRO A 333 -35.30 50.19 -4.37
C PRO A 333 -34.10 49.78 -5.23
N ASP A 334 -34.40 49.22 -6.39
CA ASP A 334 -33.48 49.14 -7.54
C ASP A 334 -33.11 50.56 -7.99
N ASP A 335 -31.93 50.67 -8.61
CA ASP A 335 -31.32 51.85 -9.23
C ASP A 335 -30.61 52.84 -8.32
N LEU A 336 -29.31 52.61 -8.10
CA LEU A 336 -28.32 53.68 -7.99
C LEU A 336 -27.03 53.33 -8.74
N ASP A 337 -26.95 53.88 -9.95
CA ASP A 337 -25.74 54.12 -10.73
C ASP A 337 -24.69 54.87 -9.86
N TYR A 338 -23.51 54.28 -9.67
CA TYR A 338 -22.35 54.99 -9.13
C TYR A 338 -21.21 55.02 -10.15
N PRO A 339 -20.68 56.21 -10.48
CA PRO A 339 -19.63 56.38 -11.47
C PRO A 339 -18.28 55.87 -10.93
N ASN A 340 -17.56 55.18 -11.81
CA ASN A 340 -16.18 54.74 -11.68
C ASN A 340 -15.24 55.90 -11.25
N PRO A 341 -14.63 55.87 -10.05
CA PRO A 341 -13.48 56.71 -9.73
C PRO A 341 -12.21 55.99 -10.19
N GLY A 342 -11.51 56.64 -11.12
CA GLY A 342 -10.31 56.13 -11.77
C GLY A 342 -9.23 55.61 -10.81
N VAL A 343 -8.55 54.57 -11.30
CA VAL A 343 -7.30 54.03 -10.76
C VAL A 343 -6.25 55.15 -10.72
N PRO A 344 -5.62 55.44 -9.56
CA PRO A 344 -4.39 56.23 -9.53
C PRO A 344 -3.24 55.37 -10.09
N ASP A 345 -2.51 55.91 -11.06
CA ASP A 345 -1.24 55.36 -11.57
C ASP A 345 -0.32 54.98 -10.40
N GLN A 346 0.01 53.69 -10.31
CA GLN A 346 1.14 53.21 -9.50
C GLN A 346 2.43 53.40 -10.32
N PRO A 347 3.49 54.00 -9.76
CA PRO A 347 4.73 54.21 -10.49
C PRO A 347 5.39 52.86 -10.83
N ALA A 348 5.86 52.76 -12.08
CA ALA A 348 6.57 51.62 -12.61
C ALA A 348 7.69 51.15 -11.67
N GLN A 349 7.61 49.90 -11.22
CA GLN A 349 8.74 49.22 -10.61
C GLN A 349 9.79 48.96 -11.70
N PRO A 350 11.08 49.25 -11.48
CA PRO A 350 12.13 48.93 -12.42
C PRO A 350 12.22 47.40 -12.60
N PRO A 351 12.63 46.90 -13.79
CA PRO A 351 12.70 45.47 -14.03
C PRO A 351 13.66 44.82 -13.04
N VAL A 352 13.14 43.86 -12.27
CA VAL A 352 13.97 42.97 -11.47
C VAL A 352 14.78 42.14 -12.46
N GLN A 353 16.09 42.37 -12.46
CA GLN A 353 17.05 41.58 -13.22
C GLN A 353 17.05 40.17 -12.64
N ASP A 354 16.73 39.23 -13.52
CA ASP A 354 16.84 37.79 -13.33
C ASP A 354 18.29 37.41 -12.97
N PRO A 355 18.57 36.77 -11.83
CA PRO A 355 19.87 36.14 -11.63
C PRO A 355 19.92 34.86 -12.46
N TYR A 356 20.48 35.02 -13.66
CA TYR A 356 21.10 34.01 -14.52
C TYR A 356 21.51 32.74 -13.76
N TYR A 357 20.77 31.64 -13.95
CA TYR A 357 21.29 30.29 -13.76
C TYR A 357 21.98 29.88 -15.08
N PRO A 358 23.29 29.62 -15.10
CA PRO A 358 23.89 29.00 -16.26
C PRO A 358 23.52 27.51 -16.25
N ASP A 359 22.70 27.13 -17.23
CA ASP A 359 22.76 25.80 -17.82
C ASP A 359 24.14 25.61 -18.48
N ASP A 360 24.57 24.35 -18.54
CA ASP A 360 25.83 23.80 -19.05
C ASP A 360 27.07 23.88 -18.13
N LEU A 361 27.48 22.70 -17.63
CA LEU A 361 28.77 22.04 -17.94
C LEU A 361 28.97 20.79 -17.06
N ASN A 362 28.86 19.60 -17.66
CA ASN A 362 29.93 18.59 -17.67
C ASN A 362 29.54 17.38 -18.54
N GLU A 363 29.48 17.64 -19.85
CA GLU A 363 29.94 16.67 -20.85
C GLU A 363 31.42 17.02 -21.11
N TYR A 364 32.35 16.20 -20.61
CA TYR A 364 33.75 16.29 -21.01
C TYR A 364 33.94 15.35 -22.21
N ASP A 365 33.77 15.93 -23.39
CA ASP A 365 34.34 15.40 -24.62
C ASP A 365 35.85 15.69 -24.60
N ASN A 366 36.66 14.67 -24.86
CA ASN A 366 38.11 14.66 -24.76
C ASN A 366 38.73 14.84 -26.15
N PRO A 367 39.40 15.98 -26.48
CA PRO A 367 40.13 16.11 -27.72
C PRO A 367 41.63 15.90 -27.51
N GLY A 368 42.13 14.80 -28.09
CA GLY A 368 43.35 14.80 -28.92
C GLY A 368 44.73 14.86 -28.27
N TYR A 369 45.48 13.75 -28.41
CA TYR A 369 46.86 13.58 -28.95
C TYR A 369 47.66 12.52 -28.17
N PRO A 370 48.66 11.84 -28.79
CA PRO A 370 48.63 11.06 -30.03
C PRO A 370 49.08 9.61 -29.81
N SER A 371 48.88 8.77 -30.83
CA SER A 371 49.58 7.49 -30.99
C SER A 371 51.04 7.71 -31.43
N SER A 372 51.97 6.95 -30.86
CA SER A 372 53.00 6.20 -31.62
C SER A 372 53.76 5.22 -30.72
N ASP A 373 54.17 4.12 -31.36
CA ASP A 373 55.33 3.28 -31.05
C ASP A 373 55.17 2.06 -30.13
N TYR A 374 54.68 0.99 -30.77
CA TYR A 374 55.16 -0.38 -30.58
C TYR A 374 56.67 -0.50 -30.88
N PRO A 375 57.33 -1.51 -30.29
CA PRO A 375 58.26 -2.34 -31.04
C PRO A 375 57.73 -3.77 -31.20
N GLU A 376 57.79 -4.25 -32.43
CA GLU A 376 57.60 -5.64 -32.83
C GLU A 376 58.79 -6.55 -32.47
N ALA A 377 58.47 -7.85 -32.47
CA ALA A 377 59.29 -9.03 -32.75
C ALA A 377 60.19 -9.57 -31.62
N HIS A 378 59.94 -10.82 -31.21
CA HIS A 378 60.60 -11.98 -31.85
C HIS A 378 60.08 -13.34 -31.33
N ASP A 379 59.92 -14.24 -32.29
CA ASP A 379 60.12 -15.71 -32.28
C ASP A 379 59.23 -16.65 -31.46
N HIS A 380 58.49 -17.47 -32.23
CA HIS A 380 58.13 -18.86 -31.91
C HIS A 380 59.38 -19.71 -31.58
N PRO A 381 59.22 -20.81 -30.83
CA PRO A 381 59.00 -22.08 -31.52
C PRO A 381 57.86 -22.93 -30.95
N THR A 382 57.36 -23.75 -31.87
CA THR A 382 56.48 -24.90 -31.77
C THR A 382 57.01 -26.00 -30.83
N ASP A 383 56.08 -26.73 -30.23
CA ASP A 383 55.99 -28.20 -30.08
C ASP A 383 54.87 -28.42 -29.04
N GLY A 384 53.72 -29.02 -29.30
CA GLY A 384 53.42 -30.18 -30.12
C GLY A 384 52.72 -31.17 -29.19
N TYR A 385 51.41 -31.37 -29.31
CA TYR A 385 50.73 -32.65 -29.04
C TYR A 385 49.35 -32.65 -29.68
N ASN A 386 49.15 -33.68 -30.49
CA ASN A 386 48.00 -33.93 -31.35
C ASN A 386 47.05 -34.91 -30.64
N HIS A 387 45.75 -34.60 -30.71
CA HIS A 387 44.59 -35.47 -30.96
C HIS A 387 44.38 -36.86 -30.29
N ASP A 388 43.08 -37.08 -30.04
CA ASP A 388 42.34 -38.34 -29.98
C ASP A 388 42.17 -39.06 -28.63
N THR A 389 40.98 -38.95 -28.02
CA THR A 389 39.92 -39.99 -28.08
C THR A 389 38.79 -39.68 -27.08
N VAL A 390 37.57 -39.53 -27.60
CA VAL A 390 36.31 -39.46 -26.84
C VAL A 390 35.69 -40.85 -26.80
N PRO A 391 35.27 -41.39 -25.64
CA PRO A 391 34.38 -42.54 -25.61
C PRO A 391 32.91 -42.09 -25.68
N GLN A 392 32.27 -42.47 -26.78
CA GLN A 392 30.83 -42.42 -27.03
C GLN A 392 30.10 -43.43 -26.14
N VAL A 393 28.95 -43.04 -25.57
CA VAL A 393 28.00 -43.94 -24.89
C VAL A 393 26.87 -44.26 -25.88
N PRO A 394 26.52 -45.55 -26.11
CA PRO A 394 25.53 -45.91 -27.12
C PRO A 394 24.09 -45.85 -26.59
N ALA A 395 23.19 -45.38 -27.46
CA ALA A 395 21.74 -45.47 -27.33
C ALA A 395 21.22 -46.89 -27.67
N PRO A 396 20.08 -47.33 -27.11
CA PRO A 396 19.28 -48.40 -27.68
C PRO A 396 17.97 -47.88 -28.33
N GLN A 397 17.63 -48.51 -29.45
CA GLN A 397 16.34 -48.52 -30.18
C GLN A 397 16.08 -50.00 -30.56
N PRO A 398 14.91 -50.38 -31.09
CA PRO A 398 13.54 -50.21 -30.59
C PRO A 398 12.80 -51.57 -30.53
N GLU A 399 11.68 -51.68 -29.82
CA GLU A 399 10.70 -52.74 -30.08
C GLU A 399 9.29 -52.17 -30.15
N ASP A 400 8.55 -52.73 -31.12
CA ASP A 400 7.14 -52.56 -31.45
C ASP A 400 6.21 -52.91 -30.27
N GLY A 401 4.92 -52.59 -30.26
CA GLY A 401 4.05 -52.09 -31.30
C GLY A 401 2.66 -51.78 -30.74
N SER A 402 1.80 -51.29 -31.63
CA SER A 402 0.34 -51.20 -31.55
C SER A 402 -0.30 -50.23 -30.54
N SER A 403 -0.64 -49.04 -31.07
CA SER A 403 -1.89 -48.34 -30.74
C SER A 403 -3.09 -49.13 -31.32
N PRO A 404 -4.31 -48.93 -30.80
CA PRO A 404 -5.12 -47.94 -31.50
C PRO A 404 -5.89 -46.98 -30.59
N SER A 405 -6.01 -45.78 -31.14
CA SER A 405 -7.06 -44.80 -30.92
C SER A 405 -8.46 -45.41 -30.75
N SER A 406 -9.21 -44.90 -29.78
CA SER A 406 -10.65 -44.71 -29.96
C SER A 406 -11.10 -43.43 -29.25
N LYS A 407 -11.36 -42.41 -30.08
CA LYS A 407 -12.35 -41.39 -29.78
C LYS A 407 -13.69 -42.12 -29.67
N GLY A 408 -14.31 -42.09 -28.49
CA GLY A 408 -15.69 -42.55 -28.31
C GLY A 408 -16.64 -41.37 -28.46
N THR A 409 -17.17 -41.19 -29.66
CA THR A 409 -18.44 -40.49 -29.89
C THR A 409 -19.57 -41.51 -29.75
N TYR A 410 -20.49 -41.31 -28.82
CA TYR A 410 -21.77 -42.01 -28.79
C TYR A 410 -22.81 -41.07 -29.41
N TYR A 411 -23.51 -41.57 -30.44
CA TYR A 411 -24.71 -40.98 -31.00
C TYR A 411 -25.91 -41.78 -30.47
N ASP A 412 -27.01 -41.10 -30.14
CA ASP A 412 -28.33 -41.69 -30.04
C ASP A 412 -29.27 -41.13 -31.13
N ASP A 413 -30.36 -41.87 -31.34
CA ASP A 413 -31.08 -42.07 -32.61
C ASP A 413 -32.04 -40.94 -33.04
N GLU A 414 -31.69 -39.66 -32.86
CA GLU A 414 -32.55 -38.54 -33.31
C GLU A 414 -31.86 -37.40 -34.07
N GLY A 415 -30.57 -37.53 -34.44
CA GLY A 415 -30.02 -36.82 -35.60
C GLY A 415 -30.05 -35.28 -35.60
N ASP A 416 -30.03 -34.62 -34.44
CA ASP A 416 -29.90 -33.16 -34.33
C ASP A 416 -28.77 -32.76 -33.34
N ASP A 417 -27.93 -31.81 -33.78
CA ASP A 417 -26.69 -31.34 -33.16
C ASP A 417 -26.97 -30.14 -32.22
N TYR A 418 -26.72 -30.26 -30.91
CA TYR A 418 -26.86 -29.16 -29.95
C TYR A 418 -25.54 -28.89 -29.20
N TYR A 419 -24.90 -27.78 -29.61
CA TYR A 419 -24.02 -26.99 -28.75
C TYR A 419 -24.89 -26.24 -27.72
N ASP A 420 -24.71 -26.52 -26.43
CA ASP A 420 -25.21 -25.66 -25.36
C ASP A 420 -24.07 -24.76 -24.87
N ASP A 421 -23.88 -23.67 -25.62
CA ASP A 421 -23.07 -22.52 -25.23
C ASP A 421 -23.94 -21.66 -24.31
N CYS A 422 -23.60 -21.64 -23.02
CA CYS A 422 -24.32 -20.86 -22.02
C CYS A 422 -24.23 -19.35 -22.31
N ASP A 423 -25.38 -18.72 -22.13
CA ASP A 423 -25.79 -17.36 -22.47
C ASP A 423 -25.10 -16.25 -21.64
N VAL A 424 -23.77 -16.15 -21.70
CA VAL A 424 -22.99 -15.07 -21.02
C VAL A 424 -22.00 -14.34 -21.95
N CYS A 425 -21.78 -14.81 -23.18
CA CYS A 425 -20.85 -14.15 -24.12
C CYS A 425 -21.47 -13.04 -25.00
N ALA A 426 -22.75 -12.71 -24.86
CA ALA A 426 -23.45 -11.77 -25.75
C ALA A 426 -23.70 -10.35 -25.18
N LYS A 427 -23.10 -9.95 -24.06
CA LYS A 427 -23.17 -8.56 -23.55
C LYS A 427 -21.85 -7.77 -23.58
N ILE A 428 -20.73 -8.35 -24.03
CA ILE A 428 -19.42 -7.67 -24.14
C ILE A 428 -19.10 -7.28 -25.61
N ARG A 429 -20.10 -6.80 -26.36
CA ARG A 429 -19.88 -6.22 -27.71
C ARG A 429 -20.72 -4.95 -27.96
N LYS A 430 -20.91 -4.11 -26.93
CA LYS A 430 -21.53 -2.78 -27.08
C LYS A 430 -20.91 -1.69 -26.20
N GLN A 431 -19.59 -1.66 -26.04
CA GLN A 431 -18.89 -0.49 -25.47
C GLN A 431 -17.68 0.01 -26.28
N ASP A 432 -17.48 -0.49 -27.50
CA ASP A 432 -16.63 0.20 -28.48
C ASP A 432 -17.43 1.27 -29.22
N ARG A 433 -17.61 2.43 -28.58
CA ARG A 433 -17.82 3.72 -29.27
C ARG A 433 -17.81 4.87 -28.26
N TYR A 434 -16.61 5.26 -27.81
CA TYR A 434 -16.26 6.64 -27.42
C TYR A 434 -14.72 6.74 -27.33
N LYS A 435 -14.05 6.48 -28.47
CA LYS A 435 -12.70 6.99 -28.72
C LYS A 435 -12.87 8.01 -29.83
N ASP A 436 -12.85 9.29 -29.46
CA ASP A 436 -12.43 10.43 -30.28
C ASP A 436 -12.87 11.74 -29.60
N ARG A 437 -11.99 12.27 -28.74
CA ARG A 437 -11.62 13.69 -28.64
C ARG A 437 -10.69 13.90 -27.43
N TYR A 438 -9.71 14.78 -27.62
CA TYR A 438 -8.61 15.15 -26.72
C TYR A 438 -7.34 14.30 -26.82
N THR A 439 -6.67 14.43 -27.97
CA THR A 439 -5.20 14.32 -28.05
C THR A 439 -4.60 15.73 -27.98
N GLY A 440 -3.79 15.98 -26.96
CA GLY A 440 -2.91 17.15 -26.83
C GLY A 440 -1.57 16.67 -26.25
N PRO A 441 -0.41 17.22 -26.65
CA PRO A 441 0.86 16.54 -26.46
C PRO A 441 1.46 16.81 -25.07
N GLY A 442 1.98 15.76 -24.43
CA GLY A 442 3.00 15.88 -23.38
C GLY A 442 2.66 15.31 -22.02
N LEU A 443 2.57 13.98 -21.88
CA LEU A 443 2.84 13.23 -20.65
C LEU A 443 3.45 11.85 -21.02
N PRO A 444 4.45 11.32 -20.29
CA PRO A 444 5.06 10.01 -20.58
C PRO A 444 4.16 8.81 -20.17
N ASP A 445 4.22 7.75 -20.97
CA ASP A 445 3.35 6.55 -21.02
C ASP A 445 3.48 5.53 -19.87
N TRP A 446 3.59 5.95 -18.61
CA TRP A 446 3.57 4.98 -17.49
C TRP A 446 2.49 5.29 -16.46
N TYR A 447 1.21 5.28 -16.85
CA TYR A 447 0.12 5.26 -15.86
C TYR A 447 -1.20 4.75 -16.45
N TYR A 448 -1.19 3.57 -17.06
CA TYR A 448 -2.42 2.84 -17.36
C TYR A 448 -2.15 1.34 -17.39
N PHE A 449 -2.48 0.60 -16.33
CA PHE A 449 -2.85 -0.81 -16.51
C PHE A 449 -3.99 -1.19 -15.56
N ASN A 450 -5.14 -1.40 -16.20
CA ASN A 450 -6.31 -2.08 -15.66
C ASN A 450 -5.94 -3.50 -15.22
N ARG A 451 -6.51 -3.93 -14.10
CA ARG A 451 -6.53 -5.32 -13.66
C ARG A 451 -7.38 -6.14 -14.64
N GLU A 452 -6.81 -7.18 -15.23
CA GLU A 452 -7.61 -8.35 -15.63
C GLU A 452 -7.65 -9.34 -14.45
N PRO A 453 -8.79 -9.95 -14.12
CA PRO A 453 -8.86 -11.01 -13.12
C PRO A 453 -8.36 -12.35 -13.70
N PRO A 454 -7.72 -13.22 -12.88
CA PRO A 454 -7.18 -14.50 -13.35
C PRO A 454 -8.30 -15.52 -13.65
N VAL A 455 -8.01 -16.37 -14.65
CA VAL A 455 -8.82 -17.49 -15.15
C VAL A 455 -8.99 -18.60 -14.12
#